data_AF-A0A2K5CLV1-F1
#
_entry.id   AF-A0A2K5CLV1-F1
#
_cell.length_a   1.000
_cell.length_b   1.000
_cell.length_c   1.000
_cell.angle_alpha   90.00
_cell.angle_beta   90.00
_cell.angle_gamma   90.00
#
_symmetry.space_group_name_H-M   'P 1'
#
loop_
_entity.id
_entity.type
_entity.pdbx_description
1 polymer ?
#
loop_
_entity_poly.entity_id
_entity_poly.type
_entity_poly.pdbx_seq_one_letter_code
_entity_poly.pdbx_strand_id
1 'polypeptide(L)'
;FFFFMLFVVLLEAQDMAVRDHNVEFRSNLYIADSTSGRGQCLKRIRYHGRGYFGIMEKVYCHYFVKLVEGPPPPPEPPKMAVDQAKKYIQHLRSRTIVHIL
;
A
#
# COMPACT_ATOMS: atom_id res chain seq x y z
N PHE A 1 18.28 -8.54 0.06
CA PHE A 1 17.55 -9.15 1.18
C PHE A 1 16.05 -8.90 1.12
N PHE A 2 15.57 -7.65 1.10
CA PHE A 2 14.12 -7.37 1.11
C PHE A 2 13.35 -7.93 -0.11
N PHE A 3 13.92 -7.83 -1.31
CA PHE A 3 13.31 -8.37 -2.54
C PHE A 3 13.05 -9.88 -2.47
N PHE A 4 13.98 -10.64 -1.87
CA PHE A 4 13.84 -12.09 -1.74
C PHE A 4 12.70 -12.46 -0.79
N MET A 5 12.58 -11.77 0.35
CA MET A 5 11.48 -11.98 1.30
C MET A 5 10.12 -11.72 0.65
N LEU A 6 10.00 -10.64 -0.12
CA LEU A 6 8.76 -10.30 -0.83
C LEU A 6 8.38 -11.36 -1.86
N PHE A 7 9.36 -11.86 -2.62
CA PHE A 7 9.16 -12.94 -3.58
C PHE A 7 8.69 -14.24 -2.90
N VAL A 8 9.30 -14.61 -1.76
CA VAL A 8 8.89 -15.79 -0.97
C VAL A 8 7.44 -15.64 -0.49
N VAL A 9 7.08 -14.49 0.07
CA VAL A 9 5.71 -14.22 0.56
C VAL A 9 4.68 -14.28 -0.57
N LEU A 10 5.00 -13.77 -1.76
CA LEU A 10 4.09 -13.81 -2.90
C LEU A 10 3.85 -15.24 -3.41
N LEU A 11 4.91 -16.05 -3.51
CA LEU A 11 4.77 -17.45 -3.93
C LEU A 11 3.99 -18.26 -2.89
N GLU A 12 4.29 -18.07 -1.60
CA GLU A 12 3.56 -18.72 -0.52
C GLU A 12 2.08 -18.33 -0.52
N ALA A 13 1.77 -17.05 -0.74
CA ALA A 13 0.40 -16.57 -0.85
C ALA A 13 -0.34 -17.16 -2.06
N GLN A 14 0.32 -17.30 -3.22
CA GLN A 14 -0.26 -18.00 -4.38
C GLN A 14 -0.50 -19.48 -4.09
N ASP A 15 0.44 -20.15 -3.42
CA ASP A 15 0.30 -21.56 -3.04
C ASP A 15 -0.84 -21.78 -2.04
N MET A 16 -1.03 -20.86 -1.07
CA MET A 16 -2.18 -20.88 -0.15
C MET A 16 -3.50 -20.58 -0.88
N ALA A 17 -3.51 -19.65 -1.83
CA ALA A 17 -4.71 -19.33 -2.60
C ALA A 17 -5.25 -20.54 -3.39
N VAL A 18 -4.35 -21.33 -4.00
CA VAL A 18 -4.75 -22.54 -4.73
C VAL A 18 -5.15 -23.68 -3.79
N ARG A 19 -4.43 -23.86 -2.69
CA ARG A 19 -4.66 -25.00 -1.77
C ARG A 19 -5.86 -24.80 -0.85
N ASP A 20 -5.99 -23.62 -0.27
CA ASP A 20 -6.90 -23.37 0.85
C ASP A 20 -8.10 -22.49 0.46
N HIS A 21 -7.97 -21.71 -0.61
CA HIS A 21 -9.01 -20.76 -1.07
C HIS A 21 -9.66 -21.14 -2.42
N ASN A 22 -9.38 -22.35 -2.94
CA ASN A 22 -9.98 -22.90 -4.18
C ASN A 22 -9.85 -22.00 -5.42
N VAL A 23 -8.71 -21.31 -5.57
CA VAL A 23 -8.42 -20.54 -6.79
C VAL A 23 -7.90 -21.47 -7.90
N GLU A 24 -8.58 -21.54 -9.04
CA GLU A 24 -8.22 -22.44 -10.15
C GLU A 24 -6.97 -21.98 -10.92
N PHE A 25 -6.85 -20.67 -11.18
CA PHE A 25 -5.79 -20.11 -12.02
C PHE A 25 -4.80 -19.30 -11.20
N ARG A 26 -3.57 -19.82 -11.02
CA ARG A 26 -2.45 -19.09 -10.39
C ARG A 26 -2.12 -17.75 -11.05
N SER A 27 -2.31 -17.68 -12.36
CA SER A 27 -2.04 -16.49 -13.17
C SER A 27 -3.14 -15.42 -13.07
N ASN A 28 -4.35 -15.78 -12.63
CA ASN A 28 -5.50 -14.89 -12.55
C ASN A 28 -5.61 -14.24 -11.16
N LEU A 29 -4.48 -13.76 -10.64
CA LEU A 29 -4.38 -13.09 -9.36
C LEU A 29 -3.67 -11.75 -9.55
N TYR A 30 -4.24 -10.68 -9.00
CA TYR A 30 -3.58 -9.38 -8.95
C TYR A 30 -3.44 -8.90 -7.51
N ILE A 31 -2.45 -8.03 -7.30
CA ILE A 31 -2.21 -7.41 -6.00
C ILE A 31 -3.19 -6.26 -5.86
N ALA A 32 -4.15 -6.40 -4.94
CA ALA A 32 -5.07 -5.31 -4.62
C ALA A 32 -4.43 -4.32 -3.65
N ASP A 33 -3.82 -4.84 -2.57
CA ASP A 33 -3.14 -4.02 -1.56
C ASP A 33 -1.76 -4.60 -1.25
N SER A 34 -0.75 -3.74 -1.20
CA SER A 34 0.57 -4.08 -0.68
C SER A 34 1.04 -3.00 0.27
N THR A 35 1.23 -3.36 1.54
CA THR A 35 1.59 -2.40 2.59
C THR A 35 2.71 -2.93 3.45
N SER A 36 3.50 -2.02 4.01
CA SER A 36 4.52 -2.33 5.00
C SER A 36 4.23 -1.60 6.29
N GLY A 37 4.34 -2.31 7.41
CA GLY A 37 4.12 -1.79 8.75
C GLY A 37 5.42 -1.75 9.55
N ARG A 38 5.57 -0.75 10.43
CA ARG A 38 6.67 -0.73 11.40
C ARG A 38 6.43 -1.81 12.45
N GLY A 39 7.40 -2.70 12.61
CA GLY A 39 7.42 -3.73 13.64
C GLY A 39 8.02 -3.22 14.95
N GLN A 40 8.11 -4.12 15.93
CA GLN A 40 8.72 -3.81 17.22
C GLN A 40 10.19 -3.41 17.04
N CYS A 41 10.57 -2.22 17.53
CA CYS A 41 11.92 -1.70 17.37
C CYS A 41 12.69 -1.79 18.69
N LEU A 42 13.90 -2.35 18.65
CA LEU A 42 14.76 -2.47 19.84
C LEU A 42 15.74 -1.31 19.90
N LYS A 43 15.79 -0.62 21.05
CA LYS A 43 16.77 0.44 21.28
C LYS A 43 18.11 -0.16 21.74
N ARG A 44 19.21 0.39 21.22
CA ARG A 44 20.60 0.05 21.54
C ARG A 44 21.41 1.32 21.67
N ILE A 45 22.53 1.24 22.35
CA ILE A 45 23.44 2.37 22.50
C ILE A 45 24.50 2.30 21.41
N ARG A 46 24.71 3.41 20.70
CA ARG A 46 25.85 3.62 19.81
C ARG A 46 26.84 4.53 20.52
N TYR A 47 28.00 3.99 20.86
CA TYR A 47 29.06 4.77 21.49
C TYR A 47 29.75 5.69 20.48
N HIS A 48 30.04 6.91 20.93
CA HIS A 48 30.81 7.91 20.19
C HIS A 48 32.04 8.32 21.02
N GLY A 49 32.99 9.01 20.39
CA GLY A 49 34.15 9.58 21.11
C GLY A 49 33.74 10.64 22.13
N ARG A 50 34.66 10.99 23.04
CA ARG A 50 34.46 12.01 24.10
C ARG A 50 33.31 11.71 25.08
N GLY A 51 32.98 10.43 25.28
CA GLY A 51 31.96 10.01 26.24
C GLY A 51 30.51 10.22 25.79
N TYR A 52 30.27 10.59 24.52
CA TYR A 52 28.93 10.72 23.97
C TYR A 52 28.34 9.36 23.56
N PHE A 53 27.02 9.25 23.59
CA PHE A 53 26.29 8.09 23.09
C PHE A 53 25.00 8.49 22.39
N GLY A 54 24.63 7.75 21.34
CA GLY A 54 23.37 7.88 20.63
C GLY A 54 22.47 6.67 20.88
N ILE A 55 21.15 6.88 20.82
CA ILE A 55 20.19 5.77 20.85
C ILE A 55 19.99 5.29 19.41
N MET A 56 20.46 4.08 19.11
CA MET A 56 20.22 3.38 17.87
C MET A 56 18.97 2.51 17.98
N GLU A 57 18.14 2.48 16.94
CA GLU A 57 17.00 1.57 16.87
C GLU A 57 17.29 0.46 15.86
N LYS A 58 17.19 -0.80 16.28
CA LYS A 58 17.05 -1.94 15.38
C LYS A 58 15.61 -1.97 14.90
N VAL A 59 15.40 -1.47 13.68
CA VAL A 59 14.07 -1.35 13.08
C VAL A 59 13.69 -2.67 12.44
N TYR A 60 12.51 -3.16 12.80
CA TYR A 60 11.86 -4.30 12.15
C TYR A 60 10.63 -3.81 11.40
N CYS A 61 10.23 -4.54 10.36
CA CYS A 61 9.02 -4.24 9.58
C CYS A 61 8.27 -5.52 9.24
N HIS A 62 6.96 -5.38 9.06
CA HIS A 62 6.08 -6.41 8.55
C HIS A 62 5.65 -6.04 7.14
N TYR A 63 5.40 -7.04 6.32
CA TYR A 63 4.91 -6.87 4.96
C TYR A 63 3.59 -7.61 4.82
N PHE A 64 2.58 -6.91 4.31
CA PHE A 64 1.22 -7.44 4.13
C PHE A 64 0.84 -7.32 2.66
N VAL A 65 0.22 -8.40 2.14
CA VAL A 65 -0.28 -8.47 0.76
C VAL A 65 -1.70 -8.98 0.77
N LYS A 66 -2.52 -8.39 -0.09
CA LYS A 66 -3.85 -8.90 -0.43
C LYS A 66 -3.90 -9.21 -1.93
N LEU A 67 -4.03 -10.50 -2.25
CA LEU A 67 -4.27 -10.98 -3.61
C LEU A 67 -5.77 -11.09 -3.84
N VAL A 68 -6.23 -10.67 -5.01
CA VAL A 68 -7.63 -10.78 -5.44
C VAL A 68 -7.68 -11.52 -6.77
N GLU A 69 -8.67 -12.39 -6.93
CA GLU A 69 -8.90 -13.12 -8.16
C GLU A 69 -9.45 -12.20 -9.27
N GLY A 70 -8.93 -12.39 -10.48
CA GLY A 70 -9.33 -11.67 -11.68
C GLY A 70 -8.19 -10.95 -12.39
N PRO A 71 -8.47 -10.37 -13.57
CA PRO A 71 -7.52 -9.51 -14.25
C PRO A 71 -7.30 -8.22 -13.45
N PRO A 72 -6.10 -7.64 -13.51
CA PRO A 72 -5.84 -6.35 -12.86
C PRO A 72 -6.76 -5.27 -13.45
N PRO A 73 -7.33 -4.39 -12.60
CA PRO A 73 -8.17 -3.31 -13.09
C PRO A 73 -7.37 -2.38 -14.00
N PRO A 74 -8.00 -1.83 -15.06
CA PRO A 74 -7.32 -0.86 -15.91
C PRO A 74 -6.93 0.37 -15.08
N PRO A 75 -5.75 0.96 -15.33
CA PRO A 75 -5.35 2.17 -14.62
C PRO A 75 -6.34 3.30 -14.91
N GLU A 76 -6.61 4.13 -13.91
CA GLU A 76 -7.47 5.30 -14.10
C GLU A 76 -6.89 6.21 -15.18
N PRO A 77 -7.66 6.55 -16.23
CA PRO A 77 -7.17 7.43 -17.27
C PRO A 77 -6.87 8.82 -16.70
N PRO A 78 -5.85 9.53 -17.23
CA PRO A 78 -5.56 10.88 -16.80
C PRO A 78 -6.78 11.79 -17.04
N LYS A 79 -7.13 12.60 -16.04
CA LYS A 79 -8.28 13.52 -16.11
C LYS A 79 -8.05 14.52 -17.22
N MET A 80 -8.90 14.51 -18.23
CA MET A 80 -8.81 15.44 -19.36
C MET A 80 -9.26 16.84 -18.95
N ALA A 81 -8.84 17.87 -19.70
CA ALA A 81 -9.23 19.26 -19.45
C ALA A 81 -10.76 19.45 -19.44
N VAL A 82 -11.48 18.69 -20.27
CA VAL A 82 -12.96 18.68 -20.31
C VAL A 82 -13.55 18.19 -18.99
N ASP A 83 -12.98 17.16 -18.38
CA ASP A 83 -13.46 16.63 -17.10
C ASP A 83 -13.21 17.60 -15.96
N GLN A 84 -12.09 18.33 -16.03
CA GLN A 84 -11.77 19.40 -15.09
C GLN A 84 -12.77 20.57 -15.23
N ALA A 85 -13.07 20.99 -16.47
CA ALA A 85 -14.07 22.03 -16.73
C ALA A 85 -15.46 21.64 -16.23
N LYS A 86 -15.89 20.39 -16.44
CA LYS A 86 -17.17 19.87 -15.91
C LYS A 86 -17.22 19.90 -14.39
N LYS A 87 -16.14 19.47 -13.71
CA LYS A 87 -16.03 19.53 -12.24
C LYS A 87 -16.12 20.96 -11.73
N TYR A 88 -15.46 21.90 -12.41
CA TYR A 88 -15.52 23.32 -12.05
C TYR A 88 -16.95 23.88 -12.17
N ILE A 89 -17.64 23.59 -13.27
CA ILE A 89 -19.03 24.01 -13.48
C ILE A 89 -19.96 23.38 -12.43
N GLN A 90 -19.77 22.09 -12.11
CA GLN A 90 -20.57 21.40 -11.09
C GLN A 90 -20.34 22.00 -9.70
N HIS A 91 -19.11 22.34 -9.36
CA HIS A 91 -18.78 23.06 -8.12
C HIS A 91 -19.43 24.45 -8.09
N LEU A 92 -19.49 25.18 -9.20
CA LEU A 92 -20.19 26.47 -9.27
C LEU A 92 -21.71 26.33 -9.05
N ARG A 93 -22.31 25.29 -9.63
CA ARG A 93 -23.77 25.03 -9.55
C ARG A 93 -24.24 24.53 -8.18
N SER A 94 -23.38 23.84 -7.44
CA SER A 94 -23.70 23.27 -6.12
C SER A 94 -23.58 24.27 -4.97
N ARG A 95 -23.21 25.53 -5.26
CA ARG A 95 -23.11 26.58 -4.23
C ARG A 95 -24.51 27.00 -3.77
N THR A 96 -24.76 26.88 -2.48
CA THR A 96 -25.92 27.46 -1.80
C THR A 96 -25.51 28.68 -0.99
N ILE A 97 -26.47 29.54 -0.64
CA ILE A 97 -26.19 30.73 0.18
C ILE A 97 -26.04 30.28 1.63
N VAL A 98 -24.84 30.48 2.21
CA VAL A 98 -24.43 29.91 3.51
C VAL A 98 -25.09 30.58 4.72
N HIS A 99 -25.59 31.81 4.57
CA HIS A 99 -26.10 32.64 5.69
C HIS A 99 -27.54 33.13 5.46
N ILE A 100 -28.43 32.26 5.02
CA ILE A 100 -29.89 32.52 4.94
C ILE A 100 -30.62 31.32 5.57
N LEU A 101 -31.77 31.59 6.22
CA LEU A 101 -32.65 30.69 6.99
C LEU A 101 -32.68 29.23 6.50
#